data_AF-B7JK92-F1
#
_entry.id   AF-B7JK92-F1
#
_cell.length_a   1.000
_cell.length_b   1.000
_cell.length_c   1.000
_cell.angle_alpha   90.00
_cell.angle_beta   90.00
_cell.angle_gamma   90.00
#
_symmetry.space_group_name_H-M   'P 1'
#
loop_
_entity.id
_entity.type
_entity.pdbx_description
1 polymer ?
#
loop_
_entity_poly.entity_id
_entity_poly.type
_entity_poly.pdbx_seq_one_letter_code
_entity_poly.pdbx_strand_id
1 'polypeptide(L)'
;MLEELQHIADSSDALKRNRGRRGLDILNRIQKEMPIPVEIYEGDFDDIQEVDSKLVKLAKITGGTVVTNDFNLNKVSELQGVTVLNINDLANAIKPVVLPGEELSVYVVKDGKEQNQGVAYLDDGTMIVVEDGREYVGSQLDVLVTSVLQTSAGRMIFAKRKLLEKAL
;
A
#
# COMPACT_ATOMS: atom_id res chain seq x y z
N MET A 1 15.71 14.05 14.96
CA MET A 1 15.10 12.77 14.52
C MET A 1 16.09 11.59 14.58
N LEU A 2 17.33 11.72 14.09
CA LEU A 2 18.35 10.66 14.24
C LEU A 2 18.65 10.32 15.71
N GLU A 3 18.78 11.32 16.57
CA GLU A 3 18.94 11.14 18.02
C GLU A 3 17.76 10.39 18.64
N GLU A 4 16.54 10.73 18.25
CA GLU A 4 15.32 10.05 18.71
C GLU A 4 15.31 8.57 18.29
N LEU A 5 15.72 8.27 17.06
CA LEU A 5 15.84 6.89 16.58
C LEU A 5 16.91 6.11 17.36
N GLN A 6 18.02 6.75 17.71
CA GLN A 6 19.06 6.17 18.57
C GLN A 6 18.53 5.88 19.97
N HIS A 7 17.82 6.84 20.59
CA HIS A 7 17.16 6.62 21.89
C HIS A 7 16.17 5.44 21.86
N ILE A 8 15.43 5.27 20.75
CA ILE A 8 14.54 4.13 20.57
C ILE A 8 15.34 2.82 20.42
N ALA A 9 16.45 2.83 19.70
CA ALA A 9 17.33 1.68 19.50
C ALA A 9 18.00 1.20 20.81
N ASP A 10 18.17 2.11 21.77
CA ASP A 10 18.76 1.86 23.10
C ASP A 10 17.71 1.62 24.21
N SER A 11 16.42 1.60 23.86
CA SER A 11 15.32 1.41 24.81
C SER A 11 15.46 0.14 25.67
N SER A 12 14.97 0.12 26.91
CA SER A 12 14.88 -1.13 27.68
C SER A 12 13.85 -2.11 27.09
N ASP A 13 12.84 -1.58 26.38
CA ASP A 13 11.81 -2.35 25.70
C ASP A 13 12.35 -3.03 24.44
N ALA A 14 12.25 -4.37 24.39
CA ALA A 14 12.81 -5.17 23.30
C ALA A 14 12.17 -4.89 21.94
N LEU A 15 10.86 -4.62 21.88
CA LEU A 15 10.16 -4.32 20.63
C LEU A 15 10.57 -2.94 20.10
N LYS A 16 10.67 -1.94 20.98
CA LYS A 16 11.15 -0.60 20.62
C LYS A 16 12.60 -0.65 20.12
N ARG A 17 13.51 -1.33 20.84
CA ARG A 17 14.91 -1.49 20.38
C ARG A 17 15.02 -2.12 19.01
N ASN A 18 14.33 -3.24 18.79
CA ASN A 18 14.40 -3.96 17.53
C ASN A 18 13.91 -3.08 16.37
N ARG A 19 12.87 -2.29 16.61
CA ARG A 19 12.37 -1.30 15.64
C ARG A 19 13.37 -0.18 15.39
N GLY A 20 13.97 0.39 16.44
CA GLY A 20 14.97 1.46 16.33
C GLY A 20 16.23 1.02 15.57
N ARG A 21 16.79 -0.15 15.94
CA ARG A 21 17.95 -0.75 15.26
C ARG A 21 17.67 -0.99 13.78
N ARG A 22 16.51 -1.58 13.46
CA ARG A 22 16.08 -1.78 12.07
C ARG A 22 15.99 -0.45 11.30
N GLY A 23 15.53 0.63 11.94
CA GLY A 23 15.52 1.96 11.34
C GLY A 23 16.92 2.46 11.00
N LEU A 24 17.87 2.32 11.94
CA LEU A 24 19.28 2.71 11.73
C LEU A 24 19.94 1.89 10.62
N ASP A 25 19.67 0.58 10.56
CA ASP A 25 20.17 -0.29 9.49
C ASP A 25 19.65 0.16 8.11
N ILE A 26 18.38 0.52 8.01
CA ILE A 26 17.77 1.04 6.79
C ILE A 26 18.39 2.38 6.38
N LEU A 27 18.61 3.31 7.33
CA LEU A 27 19.26 4.59 7.03
C LEU A 27 20.69 4.40 6.52
N ASN A 28 21.46 3.51 7.15
CA ASN A 28 22.81 3.15 6.68
C ASN A 28 22.79 2.57 5.27
N ARG A 29 21.80 1.73 4.97
CA ARG A 29 21.61 1.16 3.64
C ARG A 29 21.26 2.24 2.62
N ILE A 30 20.34 3.15 2.96
CA ILE A 30 19.94 4.27 2.11
C ILE A 30 21.18 5.13 1.75
N GLN A 31 22.04 5.44 2.72
CA GLN A 31 23.25 6.22 2.46
C GLN A 31 24.29 5.53 1.57
N LYS A 32 24.44 4.20 1.70
CA LYS A 32 25.53 3.47 1.03
C LYS A 32 25.15 2.88 -0.32
N GLU A 33 23.89 2.48 -0.49
CA GLU A 33 23.46 1.65 -1.62
C GLU A 33 22.54 2.39 -2.60
N MET A 34 21.95 3.52 -2.22
CA MET A 34 21.04 4.23 -3.12
C MET A 34 21.85 4.95 -4.21
N PRO A 35 21.41 4.88 -5.48
CA PRO A 35 22.06 5.58 -6.59
C PRO A 35 21.77 7.09 -6.62
N ILE A 36 21.13 7.64 -5.58
CA ILE A 36 20.79 9.05 -5.45
C ILE A 36 21.59 9.67 -4.29
N PRO A 37 21.90 10.98 -4.35
CA PRO A 37 22.51 11.69 -3.22
C PRO A 37 21.62 11.63 -1.98
N VAL A 38 22.22 11.29 -0.84
CA VAL A 38 21.56 11.26 0.47
C VAL A 38 22.32 12.19 1.41
N GLU A 39 21.61 13.17 1.95
CA GLU A 39 22.16 14.14 2.89
C GLU A 39 21.42 14.07 4.23
N ILE A 40 22.16 14.12 5.33
CA ILE A 40 21.58 14.36 6.65
C ILE A 40 21.56 15.87 6.86
N TYR A 41 20.36 16.43 7.03
CA TYR A 41 20.21 17.82 7.41
C TYR A 41 20.45 17.99 8.91
N GLU A 42 21.53 18.69 9.27
CA GLU A 42 21.90 18.95 10.68
C GLU A 42 21.31 20.25 11.24
N GLY A 43 20.65 21.06 10.41
CA GLY A 43 20.03 22.30 10.88
C GLY A 43 18.81 22.06 11.77
N ASP A 44 18.51 23.02 12.65
CA ASP A 44 17.30 23.04 13.47
C ASP A 44 16.53 24.36 13.32
N PHE A 45 15.27 24.36 13.76
CA PHE A 45 14.42 25.55 13.84
C PHE A 45 14.10 25.83 15.31
N ASP A 46 14.95 26.63 15.96
CA ASP A 46 14.86 26.92 17.41
C ASP A 46 13.51 27.52 17.83
N ASP A 47 12.88 28.29 16.93
CA ASP A 47 11.58 28.94 17.16
C ASP A 47 10.38 27.98 17.05
N ILE A 48 10.60 26.74 16.64
CA ILE A 48 9.55 25.74 16.42
C ILE A 48 9.79 24.59 17.39
N GLN A 49 8.83 24.28 18.26
CA GLN A 49 8.98 23.14 19.18
C GLN A 49 8.54 21.82 18.56
N GLU A 50 7.46 21.82 17.78
CA GLU A 50 6.89 20.58 17.25
C GLU A 50 7.73 20.02 16.10
N VAL A 51 8.08 18.74 16.19
CA VAL A 51 8.86 18.03 15.16
C VAL A 51 8.14 18.07 13.81
N ASP A 52 6.82 17.86 13.80
CA ASP A 52 6.00 17.92 12.59
C ASP A 52 6.13 19.27 11.88
N SER A 53 6.02 20.36 12.65
CA SER A 53 6.18 21.73 12.15
C SER A 53 7.60 21.96 11.60
N LYS A 54 8.64 21.40 12.23
CA LYS A 54 10.02 21.44 11.71
C LYS A 54 10.16 20.71 10.38
N LEU A 55 9.58 19.52 10.23
CA LEU A 55 9.61 18.74 8.99
C LEU A 55 8.93 19.49 7.83
N VAL A 56 7.75 20.06 8.08
CA VAL A 56 7.03 20.86 7.08
C VAL A 56 7.80 22.13 6.72
N LYS A 57 8.40 22.81 7.71
CA LYS A 57 9.22 24.00 7.47
C LYS A 57 10.44 23.68 6.61
N LEU A 58 11.14 22.57 6.91
CA LEU A 58 12.28 22.12 6.13
C LEU A 58 11.88 21.86 4.68
N ALA A 59 10.80 21.09 4.46
CA ALA A 59 10.30 20.81 3.12
C ALA A 59 9.94 22.07 2.33
N LYS A 60 9.38 23.10 2.98
CA LYS A 60 9.11 24.39 2.32
C LYS A 60 10.38 25.11 1.88
N ILE A 61 11.41 25.14 2.71
CA ILE A 61 12.66 25.85 2.41
C ILE A 61 13.41 25.14 1.29
N THR A 62 13.41 23.81 1.29
CA THR A 62 14.11 23.00 0.28
C THR A 62 13.30 22.79 -1.00
N GLY A 63 12.01 23.15 -1.01
CA GLY A 63 11.08 22.76 -2.07
C GLY A 63 10.87 21.24 -2.14
N GLY A 64 11.13 20.55 -1.02
CA GLY A 64 11.08 19.09 -0.91
C GLY A 64 9.67 18.55 -0.70
N THR A 65 9.57 17.23 -0.76
CA THR A 65 8.34 16.46 -0.50
C THR A 65 8.52 15.67 0.78
N VAL A 66 7.51 15.68 1.66
CA VAL A 66 7.54 14.91 2.92
C VAL A 66 7.13 13.47 2.62
N VAL A 67 7.98 12.50 2.98
CA VAL A 67 7.63 11.08 2.93
C VAL A 67 7.33 10.62 4.35
N THR A 68 6.12 10.11 4.59
CA THR A 68 5.69 9.72 5.93
C THR A 68 4.69 8.56 5.90
N ASN A 69 4.46 7.94 7.05
CA ASN A 69 3.34 7.04 7.29
C ASN A 69 2.29 7.64 8.24
N ASP A 70 2.53 8.85 8.76
CA ASP A 70 1.65 9.53 9.69
C ASP A 70 0.53 10.30 8.96
N PHE A 71 -0.71 9.92 9.23
CA PHE A 71 -1.89 10.51 8.60
C PHE A 71 -2.19 11.96 9.06
N ASN A 72 -1.83 12.33 10.29
CA ASN A 72 -2.00 13.69 10.78
C ASN A 72 -0.95 14.62 10.16
N LEU A 73 0.30 14.15 10.05
CA LEU A 73 1.35 14.91 9.36
C LEU A 73 1.01 15.14 7.88
N ASN A 74 0.37 14.17 7.21
CA ASN A 74 -0.16 14.38 5.86
C ASN A 74 -1.07 15.63 5.79
N LYS A 75 -2.12 15.66 6.63
CA LYS A 75 -3.12 16.73 6.63
C LYS A 75 -2.51 18.10 6.92
N VAL A 76 -1.62 18.17 7.91
CA VAL A 76 -0.97 19.42 8.29
C VAL A 76 -0.06 19.92 7.16
N SER A 77 0.72 19.02 6.54
CA SER A 77 1.62 19.35 5.43
C SER A 77 0.84 19.86 4.20
N GLU A 78 -0.25 19.19 3.83
CA GLU A 78 -1.10 19.58 2.69
C GLU A 78 -1.74 20.95 2.89
N LEU A 79 -2.31 21.22 4.08
CA LEU A 79 -2.85 22.53 4.44
C LEU A 79 -1.80 23.65 4.35
N GLN A 80 -0.55 23.28 4.59
CA GLN A 80 0.59 24.17 4.52
C GLN A 80 1.20 24.29 3.11
N GLY A 81 0.63 23.61 2.10
CA GLY A 81 1.09 23.64 0.71
C GLY A 81 2.36 22.82 0.46
N VAL A 82 2.64 21.82 1.30
CA VAL A 82 3.76 20.89 1.13
C VAL A 82 3.25 19.57 0.58
N THR A 83 3.86 19.10 -0.51
CA THR A 83 3.55 17.78 -1.09
C THR A 83 3.92 16.66 -0.12
N VAL A 84 3.05 15.67 0.00
CA VAL A 84 3.28 14.50 0.86
C VAL A 84 3.16 13.22 0.05
N LEU A 85 4.09 12.30 0.28
CA LEU A 85 4.02 10.92 -0.19
C LEU A 85 3.83 10.01 1.01
N ASN A 86 2.62 9.47 1.14
CA ASN A 86 2.34 8.50 2.19
C ASN A 86 2.64 7.08 1.69
N ILE A 87 3.44 6.34 2.45
CA ILE A 87 3.85 4.98 2.08
C ILE A 87 2.64 4.03 2.00
N ASN A 88 1.62 4.22 2.84
CA ASN A 88 0.40 3.41 2.80
C ASN A 88 -0.42 3.69 1.54
N ASP A 89 -0.49 4.95 1.12
CA ASP A 89 -1.20 5.35 -0.09
C ASP A 89 -0.48 4.81 -1.33
N LEU A 90 0.86 4.86 -1.34
CA LEU A 90 1.67 4.24 -2.38
C LEU A 90 1.44 2.71 -2.45
N ALA A 91 1.45 2.03 -1.30
CA ALA A 91 1.19 0.60 -1.22
C ALA A 91 -0.22 0.23 -1.73
N ASN A 92 -1.21 1.11 -1.55
CA ASN A 92 -2.54 0.92 -2.10
C ASN A 92 -2.60 1.23 -3.59
N ALA A 93 -1.87 2.25 -4.08
CA ALA A 93 -1.87 2.65 -5.48
C ALA A 93 -1.24 1.62 -6.42
N ILE A 94 -0.32 0.78 -5.92
CA ILE A 94 0.28 -0.32 -6.69
C ILE A 94 -0.55 -1.60 -6.68
N LYS A 95 -1.66 -1.66 -5.94
CA LYS A 95 -2.55 -2.83 -5.97
C LYS A 95 -3.20 -2.93 -7.35
N PRO A 96 -3.27 -4.14 -7.95
CA PRO A 96 -3.95 -4.32 -9.23
C PRO A 96 -5.35 -3.71 -9.21
N VAL A 97 -5.60 -2.78 -10.13
CA VAL A 97 -6.92 -2.19 -10.32
C VAL A 97 -7.67 -3.07 -11.29
N VAL A 98 -8.67 -3.79 -10.78
CA VAL A 98 -9.64 -4.51 -11.60
C VAL A 98 -10.93 -3.71 -11.66
N LEU A 99 -11.44 -3.43 -12.86
CA LEU A 99 -12.67 -2.66 -13.08
C LEU A 99 -13.79 -3.50 -13.70
N PRO A 100 -15.07 -3.15 -13.47
CA PRO A 100 -16.19 -3.75 -14.21
C PRO A 100 -15.98 -3.64 -15.73
N GLY A 101 -16.18 -4.75 -16.43
CA GLY A 101 -15.94 -4.87 -17.88
C GLY A 101 -14.53 -5.33 -18.26
N GLU A 102 -13.59 -5.43 -17.32
CA GLU A 102 -12.30 -6.04 -17.59
C GLU A 102 -12.38 -7.56 -17.62
N GLU A 103 -11.53 -8.16 -18.44
CA GLU A 103 -11.39 -9.60 -18.57
C GLU A 103 -10.22 -10.08 -17.74
N LEU A 104 -10.42 -11.17 -17.01
CA LEU A 104 -9.40 -11.82 -16.21
C LEU A 104 -9.38 -13.31 -16.51
N SER A 105 -8.20 -13.91 -16.49
CA SER A 105 -8.04 -15.37 -16.46
C SER A 105 -7.79 -15.78 -15.02
N VAL A 106 -8.69 -16.56 -14.43
CA VAL A 106 -8.64 -16.92 -12.99
C VAL A 106 -8.64 -18.43 -12.81
N TYR A 107 -7.90 -18.92 -11.83
CA TYR A 107 -7.98 -20.33 -11.43
C TYR A 107 -9.01 -20.48 -10.32
N VAL A 108 -10.09 -21.23 -10.58
CA VAL A 108 -11.15 -21.41 -9.59
C VAL A 108 -10.68 -22.44 -8.56
N VAL A 109 -10.52 -21.99 -7.31
CA VAL A 109 -9.89 -22.78 -6.24
C VAL A 109 -10.92 -23.65 -5.51
N LYS A 110 -12.15 -23.15 -5.32
CA LYS A 110 -13.19 -23.82 -4.53
C LYS A 110 -14.60 -23.34 -4.86
N ASP A 111 -15.59 -24.08 -4.36
CA ASP A 111 -17.01 -23.68 -4.35
C ASP A 111 -17.21 -22.37 -3.58
N GLY A 112 -18.09 -21.51 -4.11
CA GLY A 112 -18.55 -20.28 -3.46
C GLY A 112 -19.67 -20.50 -2.47
N LYS A 113 -20.14 -19.39 -1.87
CA LYS A 113 -21.16 -19.44 -0.82
C LYS A 113 -22.54 -19.72 -1.38
N GLU A 114 -22.89 -19.05 -2.49
CA GLU A 114 -24.18 -19.26 -3.16
C GLU A 114 -24.12 -20.42 -4.15
N GLN A 115 -25.30 -20.94 -4.50
CA GLN A 115 -25.42 -22.00 -5.49
C GLN A 115 -24.79 -21.56 -6.83
N ASN A 116 -23.99 -22.44 -7.43
CA ASN A 116 -23.24 -22.25 -8.68
C ASN A 116 -22.04 -21.28 -8.63
N GLN A 117 -21.71 -20.67 -7.50
CA GLN A 117 -20.52 -19.82 -7.41
C GLN A 117 -19.23 -20.63 -7.35
N GLY A 118 -18.18 -20.10 -7.99
CA GLY A 118 -16.79 -20.47 -7.75
C GLY A 118 -16.04 -19.33 -7.08
N VAL A 119 -14.94 -19.63 -6.38
CA VAL A 119 -14.05 -18.64 -5.77
C VAL A 119 -12.64 -18.79 -6.29
N ALA A 120 -12.08 -17.68 -6.76
CA ALA A 120 -10.67 -17.53 -7.10
C ALA A 120 -10.04 -16.42 -6.26
N TYR A 121 -8.73 -16.30 -6.33
CA TYR A 121 -7.97 -15.25 -5.64
C TYR A 121 -6.95 -14.64 -6.60
N LEU A 122 -6.75 -13.33 -6.49
CA LEU A 122 -5.57 -12.68 -7.05
C LEU A 122 -4.34 -12.97 -6.18
N ASP A 123 -3.15 -12.69 -6.71
CA ASP A 123 -1.88 -12.87 -6.00
C ASP A 123 -1.78 -12.04 -4.71
N ASP A 124 -2.50 -10.92 -4.64
CA ASP A 124 -2.57 -10.05 -3.45
C ASP A 124 -3.60 -10.52 -2.41
N GLY A 125 -4.28 -11.65 -2.66
CA GLY A 125 -5.30 -12.22 -1.80
C GLY A 125 -6.72 -11.67 -2.03
N THR A 126 -6.92 -10.75 -2.98
CA THR A 126 -8.26 -10.26 -3.34
C THR A 126 -9.14 -11.41 -3.80
N MET A 127 -10.31 -11.58 -3.16
CA MET A 127 -11.24 -12.65 -3.48
C MET A 127 -12.06 -12.31 -4.73
N ILE A 128 -12.11 -13.23 -5.68
CA ILE A 128 -12.95 -13.16 -6.87
C ILE A 128 -14.06 -14.20 -6.76
N VAL A 129 -15.31 -13.76 -6.78
CA VAL A 129 -16.50 -14.61 -6.82
C VAL A 129 -16.96 -14.70 -8.27
N VAL A 130 -16.97 -15.91 -8.81
CA VAL A 130 -17.35 -16.19 -10.19
C VAL A 130 -18.74 -16.80 -10.24
N GLU A 131 -19.70 -16.10 -10.85
CA GLU A 131 -21.02 -16.63 -11.17
C GLU A 131 -20.91 -17.78 -12.17
N ASP A 132 -21.64 -18.87 -11.91
CA ASP A 132 -21.55 -20.15 -12.63
C ASP A 132 -20.12 -20.75 -12.67
N GLY A 133 -19.27 -20.36 -11.71
CA GLY A 133 -17.89 -20.83 -11.60
C GLY A 133 -17.73 -22.20 -10.95
N ARG A 134 -18.78 -22.76 -10.33
CA ARG A 134 -18.69 -24.01 -9.56
C ARG A 134 -18.24 -25.22 -10.38
N GLU A 135 -18.73 -25.35 -11.61
CA GLU A 135 -18.36 -26.46 -12.50
C GLU A 135 -16.89 -26.40 -12.97
N TYR A 136 -16.25 -25.25 -12.75
CA TYR A 136 -14.87 -24.97 -13.17
C TYR A 136 -13.87 -25.03 -12.02
N VAL A 137 -14.27 -25.49 -10.84
CA VAL A 137 -13.36 -25.69 -9.70
C VAL A 137 -12.23 -26.63 -10.08
N GLY A 138 -11.00 -26.21 -9.80
CA GLY A 138 -9.77 -26.91 -10.20
C GLY A 138 -9.33 -26.62 -11.64
N SER A 139 -9.90 -25.61 -12.29
CA SER A 139 -9.54 -25.23 -13.67
C SER A 139 -9.38 -23.72 -13.84
N GLN A 140 -8.73 -23.33 -14.93
CA GLN A 140 -8.56 -21.95 -15.33
C GLN A 140 -9.74 -21.50 -16.20
N LEU A 141 -10.29 -20.32 -15.91
CA LEU A 141 -11.50 -19.78 -16.52
C LEU A 141 -11.31 -18.30 -16.85
N ASP A 142 -11.65 -17.92 -18.08
CA ASP A 142 -11.73 -16.52 -18.47
C ASP A 142 -13.08 -15.94 -18.04
N VAL A 143 -13.01 -14.83 -17.30
CA VAL A 143 -14.16 -14.19 -16.67
C VAL A 143 -14.19 -12.70 -17.01
N LEU A 144 -15.40 -12.16 -17.08
CA LEU A 144 -15.66 -10.74 -17.21
C LEU A 144 -16.10 -10.19 -15.85
N VAL A 145 -15.39 -9.18 -15.37
CA VAL A 145 -15.69 -8.54 -14.09
C VAL A 145 -17.03 -7.80 -14.20
N THR A 146 -17.95 -8.08 -13.28
CA THR A 146 -19.28 -7.47 -13.25
C THR A 146 -19.35 -6.34 -12.24
N SER A 147 -18.74 -6.51 -11.06
CA SER A 147 -18.71 -5.48 -10.03
C SER A 147 -17.54 -5.67 -9.07
N VAL A 148 -17.22 -4.61 -8.34
CA VAL A 148 -16.20 -4.61 -7.29
C VAL A 148 -16.84 -4.08 -6.02
N LEU A 149 -16.73 -4.84 -4.94
CA LEU A 149 -17.26 -4.49 -3.62
C LEU A 149 -16.13 -4.31 -2.62
N GLN A 150 -16.06 -3.14 -1.99
CA GLN A 150 -15.19 -2.93 -0.85
C GLN A 150 -15.93 -3.32 0.43
N THR A 151 -15.33 -4.18 1.24
CA THR A 151 -15.85 -4.58 2.55
C THR A 151 -14.85 -4.22 3.65
N SER A 152 -15.26 -4.33 4.92
CA SER A 152 -14.36 -4.15 6.07
C SER A 152 -13.24 -5.19 6.14
N ALA A 153 -13.43 -6.38 5.56
CA ALA A 153 -12.43 -7.44 5.50
C ALA A 153 -11.50 -7.35 4.28
N GLY A 154 -11.76 -6.42 3.36
CA GLY A 154 -10.98 -6.24 2.15
C GLY A 154 -11.86 -6.07 0.90
N ARG A 155 -11.21 -6.18 -0.26
CA ARG A 155 -11.85 -6.03 -1.57
C ARG A 155 -12.35 -7.38 -2.07
N MET A 156 -13.54 -7.39 -2.66
CA MET A 156 -14.14 -8.54 -3.33
C MET A 156 -14.50 -8.15 -4.75
N ILE A 157 -14.18 -9.02 -5.71
CA ILE A 157 -14.48 -8.83 -7.12
C ILE A 157 -15.55 -9.85 -7.49
N PHE A 158 -16.58 -9.42 -8.21
CA PHE A 158 -17.57 -10.31 -8.80
C PHE A 158 -17.34 -10.36 -10.29
N ALA A 159 -17.40 -11.56 -10.85
CA ALA A 159 -17.20 -11.80 -12.26
C ALA A 159 -18.15 -12.89 -12.75
N LYS A 160 -18.38 -12.93 -14.05
CA LYS A 160 -19.13 -13.99 -14.72
C LYS A 160 -18.27 -14.62 -15.80
N ARG A 161 -18.52 -15.88 -16.12
CA ARG A 161 -17.82 -16.56 -17.22
C ARG A 161 -17.91 -15.75 -18.51
N LYS A 162 -16.79 -15.58 -19.22
CA LYS A 162 -16.78 -15.05 -20.58
C LYS A 162 -17.34 -16.12 -21.51
N LEU A 163 -18.52 -15.87 -22.07
CA LEU A 163 -19.04 -16.68 -23.17
C LEU A 163 -18.26 -16.30 -24.42
N LEU A 164 -17.53 -17.24 -25.01
CA LEU A 164 -17.00 -17.05 -26.36
C LEU A 164 -18.18 -16.87 -27.30
N GLU A 165 -18.37 -15.65 -27.82
CA GLU A 165 -19.20 -15.46 -29.00
C GLU A 165 -18.56 -16.30 -30.11
N LYS A 166 -19.19 -17.42 -30.47
CA LYS A 166 -18.90 -18.10 -31.72
C LYS A 166 -19.29 -17.13 -32.83
N ALA A 167 -18.30 -16.48 -33.43
CA ALA A 167 -18.48 -15.79 -34.70
C ALA A 167 -19.07 -16.82 -35.69
N LEU A 168 -20.28 -16.51 -36.16
CA LEU A 168 -21.06 -17.31 -37.11
C LEU A 168 -20.58 -17.02 -38.54
#